data_AF-A0A1W6KFM3-F1
#
_entry.id   AF-A0A1W6KFM3-F1
#
_cell.length_a   1.000
_cell.length_b   1.000
_cell.length_c   1.000
_cell.angle_alpha   90.00
_cell.angle_beta   90.00
_cell.angle_gamma   90.00
#
_symmetry.space_group_name_H-M   'P 1'
#
loop_
_entity.id
_entity.type
_entity.pdbx_description
1 polymer ?
#
loop_
_entity_poly.entity_id
_entity_poly.type
_entity_poly.pdbx_seq_one_letter_code
_entity_poly.pdbx_strand_id
1 'polypeptide(L)'
;MAAEKAFERGYPVNVSMDSFLSTAENMLRQRGTDREINEVAVKDANIPMTGAFRRDTLMPVLVDYMNFVIHPQSDLKFESALNDELTAGVAASMASEESREPKAEDVLIADEMVTSHLSSTPLFNTASEQGALGVTSSMRQVASTPLSVTLLMLDTALESAHTLSQRYQQSSLGLAEPDVLDLTPVCELLASMKVGEHMQELPEQLQAQLDRVMNGKDRFATVNDDLPDWDQVPEDSSPKPETGE
;
A
#
# COMPACT_ATOMS: atom_id res chain seq x y z
N MET A 1 3.76 -19.10 -28.07
CA MET A 1 3.05 -18.94 -26.79
C MET A 1 3.75 -17.82 -26.06
N ALA A 2 3.33 -16.59 -26.30
CA ALA A 2 3.95 -15.39 -25.75
C ALA A 2 3.09 -14.87 -24.61
N ALA A 3 3.76 -14.55 -23.50
CA ALA A 3 3.21 -13.92 -22.32
C ALA A 3 2.89 -12.46 -22.64
N GLU A 4 1.63 -12.14 -22.87
CA GLU A 4 1.10 -10.78 -22.97
C GLU A 4 -0.27 -10.75 -22.30
N LYS A 5 -0.54 -9.69 -21.51
CA LYS A 5 -1.73 -9.41 -20.67
C LYS A 5 -1.62 -9.63 -19.14
N ALA A 6 -0.43 -9.61 -18.56
CA ALA A 6 -0.26 -9.53 -17.09
C ALA A 6 -0.05 -8.09 -16.56
N PHE A 7 -0.29 -7.05 -17.38
CA PHE A 7 0.23 -5.70 -17.14
C PHE A 7 -0.78 -4.62 -16.69
N GLU A 8 -2.05 -4.92 -16.39
CA GLU A 8 -3.07 -3.85 -16.26
C GLU A 8 -3.95 -3.89 -14.98
N ARG A 9 -3.42 -4.16 -13.77
CA ARG A 9 -4.25 -4.22 -12.54
C ARG A 9 -3.65 -3.58 -11.26
N GLY A 10 -2.83 -2.53 -11.39
CA GLY A 10 -2.00 -1.99 -10.29
C GLY A 10 -0.68 -2.76 -10.17
N TYR A 11 0.26 -2.37 -9.28
CA TYR A 11 1.56 -3.07 -9.19
C TYR A 11 1.30 -4.54 -8.83
N PRO A 12 1.47 -5.49 -9.76
CA PRO A 12 1.18 -6.86 -9.45
C PRO A 12 2.21 -7.30 -8.42
N VAL A 13 1.75 -7.71 -7.25
CA VAL A 13 2.59 -8.40 -6.28
C VAL A 13 2.84 -9.81 -6.83
N ASN A 14 3.68 -9.87 -7.87
CA ASN A 14 4.14 -11.10 -8.52
C ASN A 14 5.17 -11.85 -7.64
N VAL A 15 5.30 -11.42 -6.39
CA VAL A 15 6.21 -11.98 -5.41
C VAL A 15 5.37 -12.83 -4.46
N SER A 16 5.82 -14.05 -4.19
CA SER A 16 5.14 -14.85 -3.18
C SER A 16 5.19 -14.12 -1.83
N MET A 17 4.09 -14.19 -1.08
CA MET A 17 3.99 -13.59 0.25
C MET A 17 5.19 -13.98 1.13
N ASP A 18 5.55 -15.27 1.14
CA ASP A 18 6.68 -15.76 1.92
C ASP A 18 8.02 -15.17 1.47
N SER A 19 8.23 -15.00 0.16
CA SER A 19 9.45 -14.38 -0.35
C SER A 19 9.52 -12.92 0.04
N PHE A 20 8.43 -12.16 -0.09
CA PHE A 20 8.42 -10.75 0.25
C PHE A 20 8.60 -10.51 1.75
N LEU A 21 7.91 -11.29 2.59
CA LEU A 21 8.09 -11.24 4.05
C LEU A 21 9.54 -11.59 4.43
N SER A 22 10.10 -12.64 3.85
CA SER A 22 11.52 -12.99 4.08
C SER A 22 12.47 -11.87 3.65
N THR A 23 12.18 -11.18 2.54
CA THR A 23 12.94 -9.99 2.12
C THR A 23 12.83 -8.86 3.14
N ALA A 24 11.62 -8.57 3.65
CA ALA A 24 11.42 -7.54 4.66
C ALA A 24 12.14 -7.85 5.98
N GLU A 25 12.09 -9.10 6.46
CA GLU A 25 12.81 -9.55 7.65
C GLU A 25 14.33 -9.39 7.48
N ASN A 26 14.87 -9.85 6.35
CA ASN A 26 16.30 -9.75 6.05
C ASN A 26 16.73 -8.29 5.88
N MET A 27 15.90 -7.45 5.26
CA MET A 27 16.14 -6.03 5.12
C MET A 27 16.21 -5.36 6.50
N LEU A 28 15.23 -5.58 7.37
CA LEU A 28 15.22 -5.02 8.72
C LEU A 28 16.45 -5.45 9.52
N ARG A 29 16.85 -6.73 9.42
CA ARG A 29 18.05 -7.25 10.10
C ARG A 29 19.32 -6.59 9.57
N GLN A 30 19.50 -6.52 8.25
CA GLN A 30 20.65 -5.90 7.63
C GLN A 30 20.74 -4.41 8.02
N ARG A 31 19.62 -3.70 7.90
CA ARG A 31 19.52 -2.27 8.20
C ARG A 31 19.67 -1.96 9.69
N GLY A 32 19.30 -2.89 10.58
CA GLY A 32 19.60 -2.83 12.00
C GLY A 32 21.09 -3.03 12.29
N THR A 33 21.72 -3.99 11.60
CA THR A 33 23.17 -4.26 11.71
C THR A 33 23.99 -3.08 11.20
N ASP A 34 23.60 -2.47 10.07
CA ASP A 34 24.25 -1.26 9.53
C ASP A 34 24.19 -0.07 10.51
N ARG A 35 23.25 -0.09 11.46
CA ARG A 35 23.07 0.91 12.52
C ARG A 35 23.66 0.46 13.86
N GLU A 36 24.45 -0.62 13.87
CA GLU A 36 25.11 -1.18 15.06
C GLU A 36 24.15 -1.66 16.17
N ILE A 37 22.88 -1.93 15.81
CA ILE A 37 21.89 -2.44 16.75
C ILE A 37 22.10 -3.94 16.95
N ASN A 38 22.35 -4.36 18.18
CA ASN A 38 22.58 -5.76 18.57
C ASN A 38 21.35 -6.40 19.21
N GLU A 39 20.54 -5.60 19.90
CA GLU A 39 19.36 -6.07 20.64
C GLU A 39 18.15 -5.16 20.38
N VAL A 40 16.97 -5.75 20.42
CA VAL A 40 15.70 -5.04 20.35
C VAL A 40 14.94 -5.28 21.64
N ALA A 41 14.64 -4.21 22.36
CA ALA A 41 13.95 -4.22 23.63
C ALA A 41 12.48 -3.81 23.46
N VAL A 42 11.61 -4.43 24.25
CA VAL A 42 10.24 -3.97 24.48
C VAL A 42 9.98 -4.10 25.98
N LYS A 43 9.81 -2.96 26.66
CA LYS A 43 9.74 -2.87 28.12
C LYS A 43 10.95 -3.59 28.75
N ASP A 44 10.70 -4.59 29.59
CA ASP A 44 11.72 -5.34 30.30
C ASP A 44 12.24 -6.57 29.52
N ALA A 45 11.79 -6.77 28.28
CA ALA A 45 12.17 -7.93 27.46
C ALA A 45 13.15 -7.53 26.37
N ASN A 46 14.32 -8.19 26.32
CA ASN A 46 15.32 -8.02 25.29
C ASN A 46 15.36 -9.24 24.36
N ILE A 47 15.37 -8.98 23.06
CA ILE A 47 15.43 -10.00 22.01
C ILE A 47 16.64 -9.73 21.13
N PRO A 48 17.51 -10.73 20.89
CA PRO A 48 18.63 -10.58 19.96
C PRO A 48 18.16 -10.19 18.56
N MET A 49 18.93 -9.34 17.89
CA MET A 49 18.64 -8.85 16.53
C MET A 49 18.28 -9.96 15.52
N THR A 50 18.91 -11.13 15.64
CA THR A 50 18.68 -12.28 14.76
C THR A 50 17.23 -12.78 14.78
N GLY A 51 16.54 -12.69 15.92
CA GLY A 51 15.16 -13.14 16.10
C GLY A 51 14.13 -12.03 16.22
N ALA A 52 14.56 -10.79 16.47
CA ALA A 52 13.68 -9.66 16.73
C ALA A 52 12.75 -9.34 15.54
N PHE A 53 13.31 -9.15 14.34
CA PHE A 53 12.55 -8.71 13.17
C PHE A 53 11.88 -9.82 12.37
N ARG A 54 11.56 -10.96 13.00
CA ARG A 54 10.72 -11.97 12.36
C ARG A 54 9.27 -11.51 12.29
N ARG A 55 8.53 -11.95 11.26
CA ARG A 55 7.11 -11.66 11.03
C ARG A 55 6.18 -12.09 12.17
N ASP A 56 6.63 -13.00 13.03
CA ASP A 56 5.90 -13.53 14.18
C ASP A 56 6.45 -13.03 15.53
N THR A 57 7.43 -12.13 15.53
CA THR A 57 8.06 -11.56 16.74
C THR A 57 7.79 -10.05 16.84
N LEU A 58 8.77 -9.18 16.53
CA LEU A 58 8.67 -7.73 16.69
C LEU A 58 8.49 -6.96 15.37
N MET A 59 8.61 -7.61 14.20
CA MET A 59 8.25 -6.98 12.93
C MET A 59 6.82 -6.39 12.93
N PRO A 60 5.81 -7.01 13.56
CA PRO A 60 4.48 -6.42 13.67
C PRO A 60 4.46 -5.00 14.23
N VAL A 61 5.29 -4.70 15.24
CA VAL A 61 5.37 -3.35 15.84
C VAL A 61 5.82 -2.32 14.80
N LEU A 62 6.84 -2.66 14.00
CA LEU A 62 7.33 -1.77 12.95
C LEU A 62 6.35 -1.65 11.77
N VAL A 63 5.60 -2.71 11.45
CA VAL A 63 4.55 -2.67 10.42
C VAL A 63 3.41 -1.74 10.85
N ASP A 64 2.97 -1.80 12.10
CA ASP A 64 1.96 -0.87 12.61
C ASP A 64 2.51 0.56 12.67
N TYR A 65 3.74 0.75 13.14
CA TYR A 65 4.38 2.07 13.15
C TYR A 65 4.50 2.66 11.74
N MET A 66 4.87 1.85 10.76
CA MET A 66 4.90 2.24 9.36
C MET A 66 3.52 2.66 8.87
N ASN A 67 2.48 1.85 9.12
CA ASN A 67 1.14 2.08 8.60
C ASN A 67 0.42 3.27 9.25
N PHE A 68 0.58 3.46 10.56
CA PHE A 68 -0.20 4.43 11.32
C PHE A 68 0.55 5.73 11.60
N VAL A 69 1.89 5.75 11.46
CA VAL A 69 2.69 6.96 11.70
C VAL A 69 3.44 7.40 10.45
N ILE A 70 4.26 6.53 9.86
CA ILE A 70 5.14 6.93 8.75
C ILE A 70 4.34 7.20 7.47
N HIS A 71 3.48 6.26 7.06
CA HIS A 71 2.72 6.37 5.82
C HIS A 71 1.83 7.63 5.80
N PRO A 72 1.01 7.94 6.84
CA PRO A 72 0.21 9.16 6.85
C PRO A 72 1.03 10.45 6.84
N GLN A 73 2.24 10.45 7.41
CA GLN A 73 3.13 11.63 7.40
C GLN A 73 3.85 11.82 6.07
N SER A 74 3.91 10.79 5.24
CA SER A 74 4.66 10.82 3.98
C SER A 74 3.95 11.55 2.84
N ASP A 75 2.63 11.82 2.99
CA ASP A 75 1.76 12.42 1.97
C ASP A 75 1.90 11.77 0.57
N LEU A 76 2.29 10.49 0.54
CA LEU A 76 2.50 9.76 -0.69
C LEU A 76 1.15 9.35 -1.28
N LYS A 77 0.83 9.89 -2.47
CA LYS A 77 -0.30 9.44 -3.27
C LYS A 77 0.21 8.61 -4.44
N PHE A 78 -0.24 7.36 -4.50
CA PHE A 78 0.05 6.47 -5.62
C PHE A 78 -1.22 6.27 -6.43
N GLU A 79 -1.29 6.95 -7.57
CA GLU A 79 -2.32 6.71 -8.58
C GLU A 79 -2.05 5.36 -9.23
N SER A 80 -3.08 4.52 -9.31
CA SER A 80 -3.00 3.22 -9.95
C SER A 80 -4.21 3.04 -10.85
N ALA A 81 -4.03 2.35 -11.98
CA ALA A 81 -5.13 2.05 -12.90
C ALA A 81 -6.28 1.27 -12.21
N LEU A 82 -5.96 0.52 -11.15
CA LEU A 82 -6.96 -0.13 -10.31
C LEU A 82 -7.78 0.89 -9.51
N ASN A 83 -7.17 1.96 -9.02
CA ASN A 83 -7.90 3.04 -8.33
C ASN A 83 -8.86 3.69 -9.32
N ASP A 84 -8.42 3.96 -10.55
CA ASP A 84 -9.27 4.56 -11.59
C ASP A 84 -10.45 3.65 -11.95
N GLU A 85 -10.21 2.34 -12.12
CA GLU A 85 -11.24 1.35 -12.43
C GLU A 85 -12.24 1.19 -11.28
N LEU A 86 -11.77 1.18 -10.03
CA LEU A 86 -12.62 1.11 -8.85
C LEU A 86 -13.42 2.39 -8.65
N THR A 87 -12.81 3.56 -8.83
CA THR A 87 -13.50 4.86 -8.76
C THR A 87 -14.60 4.93 -9.81
N ALA A 88 -14.30 4.56 -11.07
CA ALA A 88 -15.30 4.52 -12.14
C ALA A 88 -16.41 3.49 -11.84
N GLY A 89 -16.07 2.31 -11.33
CA GLY A 89 -17.01 1.24 -10.99
C GLY A 89 -17.94 1.60 -9.83
N VAL A 90 -17.42 2.27 -8.79
CA VAL A 90 -18.19 2.76 -7.64
C VAL A 90 -19.10 3.92 -8.07
N ALA A 91 -18.58 4.90 -8.81
CA ALA A 91 -19.39 6.02 -9.31
C ALA A 91 -20.54 5.53 -10.22
N ALA A 92 -20.28 4.54 -11.07
CA ALA A 92 -21.32 3.91 -11.90
C ALA A 92 -22.37 3.17 -11.07
N SER A 93 -21.96 2.52 -9.98
CA SER A 93 -22.89 1.83 -9.06
C SER A 93 -23.80 2.84 -8.36
N MET A 94 -23.25 3.93 -7.82
CA MET A 94 -24.01 4.98 -7.14
C MET A 94 -25.04 5.62 -8.08
N ALA A 95 -24.64 5.93 -9.30
CA ALA A 95 -25.55 6.48 -10.31
C ALA A 95 -26.64 5.48 -10.73
N SER A 96 -26.30 4.19 -10.83
CA SER A 96 -27.25 3.13 -11.17
C SER A 96 -28.31 2.89 -10.08
N GLU A 97 -27.96 3.04 -8.80
CA GLU A 97 -28.91 2.95 -7.68
C GLU A 97 -30.00 4.02 -7.79
N GLU A 98 -29.65 5.18 -8.32
CA GLU A 98 -30.57 6.30 -8.59
C GLU A 98 -31.13 6.30 -10.02
N SER A 99 -30.87 5.24 -10.82
CA SER A 99 -31.32 5.11 -12.22
C SER A 99 -30.93 6.30 -13.11
N ARG A 100 -29.72 6.82 -12.94
CA ARG A 100 -29.18 7.96 -13.71
C ARG A 100 -27.77 7.69 -14.24
N GLU A 101 -27.27 8.59 -15.07
CA GLU A 101 -25.87 8.57 -15.50
C GLU A 101 -24.93 9.11 -14.39
N PRO A 102 -23.66 8.66 -14.36
CA PRO A 102 -22.65 9.16 -13.43
C PRO A 102 -22.37 10.65 -13.65
N LYS A 103 -22.36 11.41 -12.56
CA LYS A 103 -22.00 12.83 -12.54
C LYS A 103 -20.61 13.00 -11.95
N ALA A 104 -20.02 14.18 -12.17
CA ALA A 104 -18.74 14.56 -11.57
C ALA A 104 -18.74 14.43 -10.04
N GLU A 105 -19.89 14.68 -9.40
CA GLU A 105 -20.09 14.56 -7.95
C GLU A 105 -19.88 13.11 -7.45
N ASP A 106 -20.37 12.11 -8.19
CA ASP A 106 -20.20 10.69 -7.83
C ASP A 106 -18.76 10.25 -7.97
N VAL A 107 -18.07 10.75 -9.01
CA VAL A 107 -16.66 10.46 -9.23
C VAL A 107 -15.82 11.00 -8.07
N LEU A 108 -16.12 12.20 -7.57
CA LEU A 108 -15.42 12.78 -6.42
C LEU A 108 -15.67 11.98 -5.14
N ILE A 109 -16.92 11.57 -4.88
CA ILE A 109 -17.25 10.75 -3.70
C ILE A 109 -16.59 9.37 -3.81
N ALA A 110 -16.61 8.76 -5.00
CA ALA A 110 -15.97 7.47 -5.25
C ALA A 110 -14.44 7.55 -5.11
N ASP A 111 -13.81 8.61 -5.61
CA ASP A 111 -12.36 8.84 -5.48
C ASP A 111 -11.95 9.02 -4.01
N GLU A 112 -12.74 9.79 -3.25
CA GLU A 112 -12.51 9.95 -1.81
C GLU A 112 -12.66 8.62 -1.06
N MET A 113 -13.66 7.81 -1.43
CA MET A 113 -13.89 6.47 -0.86
C MET A 113 -12.75 5.50 -1.21
N VAL A 114 -12.31 5.47 -2.47
CA VAL A 114 -11.19 4.64 -2.92
C VAL A 114 -9.89 5.08 -2.23
N THR A 115 -9.62 6.38 -2.19
CA THR A 115 -8.38 6.91 -1.59
C THR A 115 -8.34 6.70 -0.08
N SER A 116 -9.46 6.88 0.62
CA SER A 116 -9.52 6.70 2.08
C SER A 116 -9.38 5.24 2.51
N HIS A 117 -9.82 4.29 1.69
CA HIS A 117 -9.84 2.86 2.04
C HIS A 117 -8.76 2.01 1.37
N LEU A 118 -8.24 2.41 0.20
CA LEU A 118 -7.27 1.64 -0.58
C LEU A 118 -5.87 2.22 -0.56
N SER A 119 -5.63 3.34 0.13
CA SER A 119 -4.29 3.86 0.47
C SER A 119 -3.52 2.98 1.48
N SER A 120 -3.84 1.69 1.58
CA SER A 120 -3.16 0.77 2.48
C SER A 120 -1.84 0.27 1.90
N THR A 121 -0.81 0.18 2.74
CA THR A 121 0.42 -0.50 2.35
C THR A 121 0.19 -2.02 2.23
N PRO A 122 0.98 -2.74 1.41
CA PRO A 122 0.98 -4.20 1.29
C PRO A 122 1.14 -4.94 2.63
N LEU A 123 1.90 -4.42 3.59
CA LEU A 123 2.16 -5.10 4.85
C LEU A 123 1.13 -4.70 5.91
N PHE A 124 0.59 -5.69 6.61
CA PHE A 124 -0.36 -5.47 7.69
C PHE A 124 -0.25 -6.59 8.73
N ASN A 125 -0.82 -6.40 9.91
CA ASN A 125 -0.83 -7.41 10.96
C ASN A 125 -2.18 -8.14 11.03
N THR A 126 -2.13 -9.46 11.26
CA THR A 126 -3.29 -10.31 11.50
C THR A 126 -3.19 -10.98 12.86
N ALA A 127 -4.34 -11.23 13.50
CA ALA A 127 -4.39 -11.99 14.75
C ALA A 127 -3.85 -13.41 14.52
N SER A 128 -2.98 -13.87 15.41
CA SER A 128 -2.36 -15.20 15.34
C SER A 128 -1.95 -15.68 16.72
N GLU A 129 -2.48 -16.83 17.15
CA GLU A 129 -2.10 -17.46 18.42
C GLU A 129 -0.63 -17.93 18.46
N GLN A 130 0.01 -18.06 17.29
CA GLN A 130 1.39 -18.50 17.15
C GLN A 130 2.39 -17.34 17.20
N GLY A 131 1.92 -16.10 17.04
CA GLY A 131 2.76 -14.91 17.11
C GLY A 131 3.11 -14.57 18.56
N ALA A 132 4.35 -14.13 18.80
CA ALA A 132 4.83 -13.78 20.15
C ALA A 132 3.99 -12.67 20.80
N LEU A 133 3.39 -11.79 19.98
CA LEU A 133 2.52 -10.69 20.40
C LEU A 133 1.02 -10.98 20.17
N GLY A 134 0.65 -12.24 19.86
CA GLY A 134 -0.71 -12.60 19.45
C GLY A 134 -1.08 -12.12 18.03
N VAL A 135 -0.09 -11.64 17.27
CA VAL A 135 -0.22 -11.13 15.90
C VAL A 135 0.95 -11.57 15.03
N THR A 136 0.73 -11.61 13.71
CA THR A 136 1.80 -11.82 12.71
C THR A 136 1.66 -10.85 11.56
N SER A 137 2.79 -10.44 10.97
CA SER A 137 2.80 -9.64 9.76
C SER A 137 2.48 -10.50 8.54
N SER A 138 1.55 -10.02 7.73
CA SER A 138 1.04 -10.63 6.51
C SER A 138 1.07 -9.62 5.36
N MET A 139 0.69 -10.08 4.16
CA MET A 139 0.68 -9.27 2.95
C MET A 139 -0.70 -9.25 2.33
N ARG A 140 -1.18 -8.04 1.99
CA ARG A 140 -2.44 -7.86 1.27
C ARG A 140 -2.30 -8.41 -0.14
N GLN A 141 -3.39 -8.97 -0.66
CA GLN A 141 -3.43 -9.38 -2.06
C GLN A 141 -3.47 -8.18 -3.01
N VAL A 142 -3.98 -7.05 -2.52
CA VAL A 142 -4.11 -5.80 -3.26
C VAL A 142 -3.69 -4.65 -2.34
N ALA A 143 -2.87 -3.74 -2.87
CA ALA A 143 -2.43 -2.53 -2.20
C ALA A 143 -2.12 -1.45 -3.24
N SER A 144 -2.31 -0.18 -2.87
CA SER A 144 -1.99 0.97 -3.74
C SER A 144 -0.52 1.37 -3.68
N THR A 145 0.15 1.11 -2.54
CA THR A 145 1.56 1.40 -2.40
C THR A 145 2.43 0.33 -3.08
N PRO A 146 3.41 0.72 -3.91
CA PRO A 146 4.38 -0.22 -4.46
C PRO A 146 5.14 -0.97 -3.37
N LEU A 147 5.48 -2.24 -3.62
CA LEU A 147 6.28 -3.07 -2.68
C LEU A 147 7.63 -2.42 -2.32
N SER A 148 8.31 -1.81 -3.31
CA SER A 148 9.58 -1.13 -3.11
C SER A 148 9.46 0.07 -2.17
N VAL A 149 8.41 0.87 -2.34
CA VAL A 149 8.10 2.00 -1.45
C VAL A 149 7.76 1.49 -0.05
N THR A 150 7.07 0.36 0.05
CA THR A 150 6.74 -0.26 1.34
C THR A 150 7.99 -0.66 2.11
N LEU A 151 8.98 -1.27 1.44
CA LEU A 151 10.27 -1.56 2.07
C LEU A 151 11.01 -0.29 2.48
N LEU A 152 10.95 0.78 1.66
CA LEU A 152 11.54 2.07 2.00
C LEU A 152 10.88 2.71 3.24
N MET A 153 9.55 2.67 3.33
CA MET A 153 8.81 3.15 4.49
C MET A 153 9.10 2.31 5.73
N LEU A 154 9.29 0.99 5.57
CA LEU A 154 9.68 0.11 6.66
C LEU A 154 11.11 0.39 7.17
N ASP A 155 12.06 0.68 6.28
CA ASP A 155 13.40 1.15 6.66
C ASP A 155 13.33 2.52 7.36
N THR A 156 12.49 3.43 6.86
CA THR A 156 12.23 4.73 7.49
C THR A 156 11.62 4.56 8.88
N ALA A 157 10.70 3.61 9.04
CA ALA A 157 10.09 3.27 10.33
C ALA A 157 11.14 2.77 11.32
N LEU A 158 12.06 1.89 10.89
CA LEU A 158 13.17 1.42 11.71
C LEU A 158 14.09 2.56 12.15
N GLU A 159 14.46 3.46 11.23
CA GLU A 159 15.31 4.61 11.53
C GLU A 159 14.66 5.59 12.51
N SER A 160 13.38 5.89 12.28
CA SER A 160 12.57 6.74 13.14
C SER A 160 12.42 6.12 14.53
N ALA A 161 12.13 4.81 14.61
CA ALA A 161 12.05 4.07 15.86
C ALA A 161 13.38 4.09 16.61
N HIS A 162 14.51 3.94 15.91
CA HIS A 162 15.83 4.01 16.52
C HIS A 162 16.14 5.39 17.08
N THR A 163 15.80 6.45 16.34
CA THR A 163 15.94 7.83 16.83
C THR A 163 15.06 8.07 18.07
N LEU A 164 13.83 7.55 18.06
CA LEU A 164 12.91 7.66 19.18
C LEU A 164 13.42 6.89 20.41
N SER A 165 13.95 5.69 20.21
CA SER A 165 14.60 4.87 21.23
C SER A 165 15.72 5.62 21.93
N GLN A 166 16.68 6.18 21.17
CA GLN A 166 17.81 6.93 21.74
C GLN A 166 17.35 8.12 22.58
N ARG A 167 16.32 8.86 22.11
CA ARG A 167 15.74 9.98 22.87
C ARG A 167 15.07 9.52 24.16
N TYR A 168 14.32 8.44 24.10
CA TYR A 168 13.61 7.86 25.24
C TYR A 168 14.59 7.33 26.31
N GLN A 169 15.63 6.59 25.90
CA GLN A 169 16.68 6.12 26.79
C GLN A 169 17.42 7.30 27.43
N GLN A 170 17.80 8.31 26.63
CA GLN A 170 18.47 9.51 27.13
C GLN A 170 17.63 10.25 28.17
N SER A 171 16.31 10.33 27.98
CA SER A 171 15.41 11.00 28.93
C SER A 171 15.14 10.17 30.19
N SER A 172 15.06 8.85 30.06
CA SER A 172 14.61 7.95 31.13
C SER A 172 15.76 7.44 31.99
N LEU A 173 16.90 7.13 31.37
CA LEU A 173 18.08 6.54 32.00
C LEU A 173 19.26 7.53 32.10
N GLY A 174 19.17 8.69 31.44
CA GLY A 174 20.25 9.68 31.40
C GLY A 174 21.40 9.33 30.44
N LEU A 175 21.32 8.17 29.79
CA LEU A 175 22.28 7.67 28.80
C LEU A 175 21.50 6.98 27.67
N ALA A 176 21.94 7.16 26.43
CA ALA A 176 21.47 6.38 25.29
C ALA A 176 22.41 5.20 25.01
N GLU A 177 21.85 4.01 24.83
CA GLU A 177 22.55 2.80 24.42
C GLU A 177 22.29 2.60 22.91
N PRO A 178 23.22 3.05 22.04
CA PRO A 178 22.98 3.06 20.59
C PRO A 178 22.89 1.66 19.99
N ASP A 179 23.37 0.63 20.69
CA ASP A 179 23.29 -0.76 20.26
C ASP A 179 21.97 -1.45 20.66
N VAL A 180 21.10 -0.76 21.41
CA VAL A 180 19.79 -1.26 21.83
C VAL A 180 18.68 -0.43 21.19
N LEU A 181 17.85 -1.10 20.39
CA LEU A 181 16.60 -0.53 19.88
C LEU A 181 15.46 -0.80 20.86
N ASP A 182 15.14 0.17 21.70
CA ASP A 182 13.96 0.13 22.55
C ASP A 182 12.70 0.57 21.78
N LEU A 183 11.82 -0.38 21.51
CA LEU A 183 10.54 -0.17 20.85
C LEU A 183 9.42 0.22 21.83
N THR A 184 9.68 0.30 23.14
CA THR A 184 8.72 0.78 24.14
C THR A 184 8.06 2.11 23.75
N PRO A 185 8.79 3.18 23.38
CA PRO A 185 8.16 4.44 23.01
C PRO A 185 7.32 4.34 21.74
N VAL A 186 7.64 3.41 20.82
CA VAL A 186 6.80 3.14 19.64
C VAL A 186 5.49 2.48 20.06
N CYS A 187 5.54 1.47 20.93
CA CYS A 187 4.36 0.80 21.47
C CYS A 187 3.44 1.77 22.24
N GLU A 188 4.02 2.66 23.04
CA GLU A 188 3.27 3.68 23.79
C GLU A 188 2.59 4.68 22.86
N LEU A 189 3.30 5.14 21.82
CA LEU A 189 2.74 6.01 20.79
C LEU A 189 1.57 5.33 20.08
N LEU A 190 1.75 4.10 19.59
CA LEU A 190 0.69 3.33 18.92
C LEU A 190 -0.53 3.12 19.82
N ALA A 191 -0.31 2.83 21.11
CA ALA A 191 -1.40 2.71 22.08
C ALA A 191 -2.19 4.02 22.25
N SER A 192 -1.53 5.17 22.19
CA SER A 192 -2.19 6.49 22.30
C SER A 192 -3.06 6.84 21.08
N MET A 193 -2.76 6.26 19.93
CA MET A 193 -3.43 6.57 18.65
C MET A 193 -4.72 5.79 18.42
N LYS A 194 -5.13 4.90 19.34
CA LYS A 194 -6.33 4.04 19.21
C LYS A 194 -6.41 3.30 17.87
N VAL A 195 -5.28 2.74 17.43
CA VAL A 195 -5.13 2.02 16.16
C VAL A 195 -6.22 0.98 15.87
N GLY A 196 -6.79 0.35 16.92
CA GLY A 196 -7.91 -0.59 16.78
C GLY A 196 -9.21 0.00 16.19
N GLU A 197 -9.40 1.32 16.24
CA GLU A 197 -10.55 2.01 15.62
C GLU A 197 -10.34 2.29 14.11
N HIS A 198 -9.14 2.05 13.56
CA HIS A 198 -8.80 2.31 12.15
C HIS A 198 -8.85 1.06 11.25
N MET A 199 -9.21 -0.11 11.78
CA MET A 199 -9.69 -1.22 10.96
C MET A 199 -11.12 -0.92 10.52
N GLN A 200 -11.31 0.09 9.67
CA GLN A 200 -12.60 0.30 9.02
C GLN A 200 -12.82 -0.82 8.03
N GLU A 201 -13.94 -1.54 8.19
CA GLU A 201 -14.43 -2.48 7.19
C GLU A 201 -14.60 -1.73 5.86
N LEU A 202 -14.17 -2.36 4.76
CA LEU A 202 -14.35 -1.79 3.42
C LEU A 202 -15.86 -1.60 3.17
N PRO A 203 -16.31 -0.43 2.67
CA PRO A 203 -17.70 -0.26 2.29
C PRO A 203 -18.14 -1.37 1.33
N GLU A 204 -19.35 -1.92 1.52
CA GLU A 204 -19.83 -3.10 0.77
C GLU A 204 -19.75 -2.89 -0.75
N GLN A 205 -20.05 -1.68 -1.23
CA GLN A 205 -19.96 -1.31 -2.65
C GLN A 205 -18.52 -1.40 -3.18
N LEU A 206 -17.54 -0.95 -2.39
CA LEU A 206 -16.13 -1.01 -2.75
C LEU A 206 -15.62 -2.45 -2.72
N GLN A 207 -16.00 -3.22 -1.69
CA GLN A 207 -15.69 -4.65 -1.58
C GLN A 207 -16.26 -5.44 -2.76
N ALA A 208 -17.52 -5.21 -3.15
CA ALA A 208 -18.17 -5.89 -4.26
C ALA A 208 -17.52 -5.56 -5.62
N GLN A 209 -17.09 -4.31 -5.83
CA GLN A 209 -16.36 -3.93 -7.04
C GLN A 209 -14.94 -4.52 -7.04
N LEU A 210 -14.25 -4.51 -5.91
CA LEU A 210 -12.94 -5.14 -5.76
C LEU A 210 -13.03 -6.64 -6.07
N ASP A 211 -14.01 -7.34 -5.52
CA ASP A 211 -14.25 -8.76 -5.80
C ASP A 211 -14.62 -9.00 -7.26
N ARG A 212 -15.36 -8.08 -7.91
CA ARG A 212 -15.68 -8.17 -9.34
C ARG A 212 -14.44 -7.99 -10.21
N VAL A 213 -13.58 -7.01 -9.93
CA VAL A 213 -12.34 -6.77 -10.69
C VAL A 213 -11.36 -7.92 -10.49
N MET A 214 -11.26 -8.45 -9.25
CA MET A 214 -10.35 -9.54 -8.92
C MET A 214 -10.81 -10.90 -9.45
N ASN A 215 -12.11 -11.22 -9.34
CA ASN A 215 -12.68 -12.51 -9.80
C ASN A 215 -13.19 -12.46 -11.25
N GLY A 216 -13.22 -11.28 -11.86
CA GLY A 216 -13.70 -11.05 -13.22
C GLY A 216 -12.75 -11.60 -14.28
N LYS A 217 -13.10 -12.78 -14.80
CA LYS A 217 -12.60 -13.34 -16.07
C LYS A 217 -13.32 -12.81 -17.31
N ASP A 218 -14.30 -11.91 -17.17
CA ASP A 218 -15.13 -11.47 -18.30
C ASP A 218 -15.17 -9.95 -18.41
N ARG A 219 -14.50 -9.44 -19.44
CA ARG A 219 -14.97 -8.42 -20.42
C ARG A 219 -13.78 -7.74 -21.11
N PHE A 220 -13.12 -8.49 -21.99
CA PHE A 220 -12.83 -7.94 -23.31
C PHE A 220 -14.15 -7.96 -24.09
N ALA A 221 -14.96 -6.93 -23.90
CA ALA A 221 -15.79 -6.44 -24.99
C ALA A 221 -15.03 -5.22 -25.51
N THR A 222 -14.28 -5.47 -26.57
CA THR A 222 -13.77 -4.52 -27.55
C THR A 222 -14.56 -3.19 -27.56
N VAL A 223 -13.98 -2.14 -26.98
CA VAL A 223 -14.18 -0.79 -27.53
C VAL A 223 -13.09 -0.61 -28.60
N ASN A 224 -13.29 -1.31 -29.71
CA ASN A 224 -12.64 -1.08 -31.00
C ASN A 224 -13.21 -2.10 -31.99
N ASP A 225 -14.37 -1.77 -32.56
CA ASP A 225 -14.82 -2.28 -33.85
C ASP A 225 -15.75 -1.25 -34.53
N ASP A 226 -15.46 0.04 -34.34
CA ASP A 226 -16.02 1.15 -35.13
C ASP A 226 -15.06 2.36 -35.13
N LEU A 227 -13.76 2.10 -35.30
CA LEU A 227 -12.89 3.16 -35.82
C LEU A 227 -13.25 3.33 -37.30
N PRO A 228 -13.60 4.55 -37.75
CA PRO A 228 -13.84 4.77 -39.17
C PRO A 228 -12.58 4.39 -39.95
N ASP A 229 -12.77 3.68 -41.05
CA ASP A 229 -11.73 3.26 -41.97
C ASP A 229 -11.03 4.49 -42.57
N TRP A 230 -9.93 4.93 -41.94
CA TRP A 230 -9.16 6.11 -42.38
C TRP A 230 -8.44 5.87 -43.72
N ASP A 231 -8.56 4.68 -44.31
CA ASP A 231 -8.09 4.36 -45.67
C ASP A 231 -9.13 4.71 -46.77
N GLN A 232 -10.27 5.33 -46.42
CA GLN A 232 -11.22 5.89 -47.40
C GLN A 232 -11.26 7.43 -47.40
N VAL A 233 -10.10 8.07 -47.23
CA VAL A 233 -9.98 9.48 -47.64
C VAL A 233 -9.97 9.51 -49.17
N PRO A 234 -10.94 10.18 -49.84
CA PRO A 234 -10.80 10.45 -51.26
C PRO A 234 -9.56 11.33 -51.45
N GLU A 235 -8.58 10.84 -52.22
CA GLU A 235 -7.51 11.66 -52.78
C GLU A 235 -8.11 12.69 -53.75
N ASP A 236 -8.79 13.74 -53.27
CA ASP A 236 -8.89 14.99 -54.02
C ASP A 236 -9.34 16.16 -53.14
N SER A 237 -8.38 16.83 -52.51
CA SER A 237 -8.55 18.23 -52.11
C SER A 237 -7.19 18.89 -51.90
N SER A 238 -6.38 18.95 -52.96
CA SER A 238 -5.34 19.98 -53.04
C SER A 238 -5.98 21.28 -53.53
N PRO A 239 -5.92 22.40 -52.77
CA PRO A 239 -6.39 23.67 -53.29
C PRO A 239 -5.45 24.13 -54.43
N LYS A 240 -6.02 24.37 -55.61
CA LYS A 240 -5.30 25.02 -56.71
C LYS A 240 -4.92 26.44 -56.28
N PRO A 241 -3.68 26.90 -56.57
CA PRO A 241 -3.33 28.29 -56.36
C PRO A 241 -4.06 29.15 -57.39
N GLU A 242 -4.85 30.11 -56.93
CA GLU A 242 -5.34 31.20 -57.77
C GLU A 242 -4.14 32.05 -58.18
N THR A 243 -3.77 31.99 -59.46
CA THR A 243 -2.97 33.02 -60.11
C THR A 243 -3.85 34.24 -60.33
N GLY A 244 -3.62 35.30 -59.54
CA GLY A 244 -4.16 36.62 -59.81
C GLY A 244 -3.41 37.28 -60.97
N GLU A 245 -4.15 37.65 -62.01
CA GLU A 245 -3.86 38.79 -62.88
C GLU A 245 -4.33 40.09 -62.22
#